data_AF-A0A2G6BWD7-F1
#
_entry.id   AF-A0A2G6BWD7-F1
#
_cell.length_a   1.000
_cell.length_b   1.000
_cell.length_c   1.000
_cell.angle_alpha   90.00
_cell.angle_beta   90.00
_cell.angle_gamma   90.00
#
_symmetry.space_group_name_H-M   'P 1'
#
loop_
_entity.id
_entity.type
_entity.pdbx_description
1 polymer ?
#
loop_
_entity_poly.entity_id
_entity_poly.type
_entity_poly.pdbx_seq_one_letter_code
_entity_poly.pdbx_strand_id
1 'polypeptide(L)'
;MRISSKLYYLKAKLTNINGKIPIIPRYKRKVKNKLNTLNIKTPSQYNQAYIDKSKEFLMKNFKGYKDLSWHKYYAFSNGKFEYNYIPSDLYMAYIEPSLNNYNLASATSDKCFLDILFGKDSVLPFIGKFTNGFFYDENNLIVSKEKLKENILSVNKNIVAKKSRHTCQGRGVSFFSPKECVDFLDNLKIDDAYVFQFEFKQAKEMANFHPSSLNTVRVTSLRLKDKIIVCSCFFRLGKNNSRIDNASARGIYCGVSKEGVITEKAYDNFCNIYDKHPTSNVEFKDFKIPNFEKIKDLVINKHINLQNFNIVSWDITLGEDLEPKIVEINLRRQGIDEHQIANGSLFGEYTDDVIELLKVR
;
A
#
# COMPACT_ATOMS: atom_id res chain seq x y z
N MET A 1 13.20 12.65 -41.74
CA MET A 1 13.52 12.41 -40.32
C MET A 1 12.25 11.95 -39.61
N ARG A 2 12.04 10.64 -39.45
CA ARG A 2 10.82 10.06 -38.87
C ARG A 2 10.81 10.31 -37.36
N ILE A 3 9.97 11.22 -36.90
CA ILE A 3 9.61 11.31 -35.48
C ILE A 3 9.00 9.96 -35.10
N SER A 4 9.57 9.28 -34.10
CA SER A 4 9.19 7.91 -33.76
C SER A 4 7.70 7.84 -33.38
N SER A 5 6.97 6.94 -34.03
CA SER A 5 5.53 6.73 -33.85
C SER A 5 5.12 6.40 -32.40
N LYS A 6 6.07 5.97 -31.55
CA LYS A 6 5.85 5.74 -30.12
C LYS A 6 5.66 7.04 -29.31
N LEU A 7 6.37 8.13 -29.64
CA LEU A 7 6.23 9.41 -28.94
C LEU A 7 4.86 10.06 -29.18
N TYR A 8 4.30 9.84 -30.38
CA TYR A 8 2.99 10.35 -30.76
C TYR A 8 1.85 9.59 -30.07
N TYR A 9 2.00 8.26 -29.92
CA TYR A 9 1.00 7.40 -29.28
C TYR A 9 0.88 7.64 -27.76
N LEU A 10 1.98 7.99 -27.11
CA LEU A 10 2.01 8.38 -25.69
C LEU A 10 1.44 9.76 -25.41
N LYS A 11 1.72 10.74 -26.29
CA LYS A 11 1.08 12.05 -26.26
C LYS A 11 -0.45 11.90 -26.32
N ALA A 12 -0.96 11.00 -27.16
CA ALA A 12 -2.41 10.76 -27.28
C ALA A 12 -3.07 10.10 -26.05
N LYS A 13 -2.35 9.32 -25.23
CA LYS A 13 -2.88 8.75 -23.97
C LYS A 13 -2.79 9.70 -22.77
N LEU A 14 -1.78 10.58 -22.77
CA LEU A 14 -1.51 11.50 -21.66
C LEU A 14 -2.19 12.87 -21.83
N THR A 15 -2.74 13.17 -23.00
CA THR A 15 -3.21 14.53 -23.30
C THR A 15 -4.53 14.57 -24.06
N ASN A 16 -5.30 15.64 -23.89
CA ASN A 16 -6.47 15.93 -24.71
C ASN A 16 -6.06 16.33 -26.13
N ILE A 17 -7.04 16.63 -27.00
CA ILE A 17 -6.83 17.05 -28.40
C ILE A 17 -5.82 18.21 -28.58
N ASN A 18 -5.53 18.96 -27.51
CA ASN A 18 -4.61 20.10 -27.49
C ASN A 18 -3.23 19.77 -26.90
N GLY A 19 -2.92 18.50 -26.61
CA GLY A 19 -1.63 18.14 -26.03
C GLY A 19 -1.48 18.49 -24.53
N LYS A 20 -2.58 18.72 -23.80
CA LYS A 20 -2.59 19.00 -22.35
C LYS A 20 -3.13 17.83 -21.54
N ILE A 21 -2.55 17.57 -20.36
CA ILE A 21 -3.06 16.55 -19.43
C ILE A 21 -4.45 16.99 -18.92
N PRO A 22 -5.54 16.23 -19.18
CA PRO A 22 -6.86 16.60 -18.72
C PRO A 22 -6.96 16.43 -17.21
N ILE A 23 -7.46 17.45 -16.52
CA ILE A 23 -7.75 17.32 -15.09
C ILE A 23 -9.09 16.62 -14.93
N ILE A 24 -9.09 15.47 -14.28
CA ILE A 24 -10.29 14.63 -14.15
C ILE A 24 -11.17 15.17 -13.01
N PRO A 25 -12.44 15.58 -13.26
CA PRO A 25 -13.29 16.25 -12.28
C PRO A 25 -13.46 15.52 -10.95
N ARG A 26 -13.50 14.18 -10.97
CA ARG A 26 -13.64 13.36 -9.77
C ARG A 26 -12.51 13.60 -8.77
N TYR A 27 -11.27 13.78 -9.24
CA TYR A 27 -10.13 13.98 -8.35
C TYR A 27 -10.03 15.43 -7.87
N LYS A 28 -10.46 16.42 -8.67
CA LYS A 28 -10.64 17.79 -8.18
C LYS A 28 -11.63 17.87 -7.02
N ARG A 29 -12.76 17.17 -7.14
CA ARG A 29 -13.74 17.08 -6.05
C ARG A 29 -13.12 16.41 -4.81
N LYS A 30 -12.35 15.34 -5.00
CA LYS A 30 -11.65 14.64 -3.92
C LYS A 30 -10.72 15.58 -3.13
N VAL A 31 -9.83 16.31 -3.82
CA VAL A 31 -8.89 17.21 -3.14
C VAL A 31 -9.58 18.41 -2.49
N LYS A 32 -10.63 18.95 -3.12
CA LYS A 32 -11.44 20.03 -2.52
C LYS A 32 -12.06 19.58 -1.19
N ASN A 33 -12.66 18.40 -1.16
CA ASN A 33 -13.25 17.85 0.06
C ASN A 33 -12.19 17.64 1.15
N LYS A 34 -11.01 17.14 0.78
CA LYS A 34 -9.87 16.94 1.68
C LYS A 34 -9.27 18.26 2.20
N LEU A 35 -9.23 19.31 1.40
CA LEU A 35 -8.80 20.63 1.87
C LEU A 35 -9.80 21.23 2.87
N ASN A 36 -11.10 21.03 2.64
CA ASN A 36 -12.13 21.49 3.57
C ASN A 36 -12.03 20.83 4.95
N THR A 37 -11.55 19.58 5.05
CA THR A 37 -11.38 18.91 6.35
C THR A 37 -10.20 19.46 7.16
N LEU A 38 -9.24 20.14 6.53
CA LEU A 38 -8.08 20.70 7.23
C LEU A 38 -8.39 22.00 7.99
N ASN A 39 -9.61 22.55 7.90
CA ASN A 39 -10.03 23.80 8.56
C ASN A 39 -9.02 24.96 8.41
N ILE A 40 -8.34 25.06 7.26
CA ILE A 40 -7.31 26.07 7.01
C ILE A 40 -7.98 27.44 6.91
N LYS A 41 -7.89 28.25 7.97
CA LYS A 41 -8.56 29.55 8.08
C LYS A 41 -7.88 30.65 7.25
N THR A 42 -6.61 30.52 6.86
CA THR A 42 -5.90 31.53 6.08
C THR A 42 -4.84 30.94 5.12
N PRO A 43 -4.90 31.23 3.81
CA PRO A 43 -3.86 30.91 2.84
C PRO A 43 -2.52 31.65 3.01
N SER A 44 -2.40 32.56 4.00
CA SER A 44 -1.26 33.45 4.20
C SER A 44 0.02 32.76 4.69
N GLN A 45 0.01 31.44 4.87
CA GLN A 45 1.18 30.65 5.30
C GLN A 45 2.05 30.12 4.15
N TYR A 46 1.66 30.35 2.89
CA TYR A 46 2.52 29.95 1.79
C TYR A 46 3.66 30.94 1.58
N ASN A 47 4.89 30.46 1.72
CA ASN A 47 6.02 31.13 1.12
C ASN A 47 5.82 31.16 -0.41
N GLN A 48 5.84 32.35 -1.00
CA GLN A 48 5.69 32.54 -2.44
C GLN A 48 6.70 31.69 -3.23
N ALA A 49 7.93 31.52 -2.69
CA ALA A 49 8.95 30.66 -3.28
C ALA A 49 8.51 29.18 -3.40
N TYR A 50 7.76 28.65 -2.43
CA TYR A 50 7.21 27.29 -2.51
C TYR A 50 6.17 27.16 -3.62
N ILE A 51 5.27 28.15 -3.72
CA ILE A 51 4.24 28.18 -4.77
C ILE A 51 4.91 28.20 -6.15
N ASP A 52 5.90 29.06 -6.34
CA ASP A 52 6.54 29.26 -7.64
C ASP A 52 7.35 28.04 -8.06
N LYS A 53 8.16 27.47 -7.15
CA LYS A 53 8.88 26.21 -7.41
C LYS A 53 7.93 25.03 -7.69
N SER A 54 6.82 24.94 -6.97
CA SER A 54 5.82 23.87 -7.21
C SER A 54 5.15 24.01 -8.57
N LYS A 55 4.80 25.23 -8.98
CA LYS A 55 4.25 25.50 -10.33
C LYS A 55 5.27 25.19 -11.40
N GLU A 56 6.52 25.62 -11.22
CA GLU A 56 7.61 25.36 -12.16
C GLU A 56 7.80 23.85 -12.36
N PHE A 57 7.90 23.09 -11.26
CA PHE A 57 7.99 21.64 -11.28
C PHE A 57 6.84 21.00 -12.07
N LEU A 58 5.60 21.39 -11.79
CA LEU A 58 4.43 20.85 -12.48
C LEU A 58 4.41 21.22 -13.97
N MET A 59 4.69 22.48 -14.32
CA MET A 59 4.66 22.95 -15.70
C MET A 59 5.78 22.34 -16.54
N LYS A 60 6.97 22.15 -15.95
CA LYS A 60 8.14 21.52 -16.58
C LYS A 60 7.86 20.06 -16.92
N ASN A 61 7.20 19.33 -16.01
CA ASN A 61 7.08 17.88 -16.09
C ASN A 61 5.71 17.39 -16.61
N PHE A 62 4.66 18.19 -16.45
CA PHE A 62 3.27 17.82 -16.75
C PHE A 62 2.60 18.91 -17.59
N LYS A 63 2.78 18.87 -18.91
CA LYS A 63 2.31 19.91 -19.83
C LYS A 63 0.82 20.23 -19.65
N GLY A 64 0.54 21.48 -19.29
CA GLY A 64 -0.82 21.99 -19.10
C GLY A 64 -1.41 21.79 -17.71
N TYR A 65 -0.68 21.13 -16.80
CA TYR A 65 -1.08 20.97 -15.40
C TYR A 65 -0.50 22.12 -14.55
N LYS A 66 -1.38 22.82 -13.82
CA LYS A 66 -1.03 23.98 -12.98
C LYS A 66 -1.80 24.03 -11.65
N ASP A 67 -2.55 22.98 -11.34
CA ASP A 67 -3.39 22.91 -10.16
C ASP A 67 -2.55 22.52 -8.94
N LEU A 68 -2.42 23.42 -7.97
CA LEU A 68 -1.65 23.18 -6.76
C LEU A 68 -2.47 22.55 -5.62
N SER A 69 -3.75 22.21 -5.83
CA SER A 69 -4.61 21.77 -4.73
C SER A 69 -4.04 20.58 -3.95
N TRP A 70 -3.37 19.64 -4.62
CA TRP A 70 -2.72 18.50 -3.97
C TRP A 70 -1.45 18.89 -3.20
N HIS A 71 -0.54 19.68 -3.81
CA HIS A 71 0.61 20.28 -3.12
C HIS A 71 0.19 21.02 -1.85
N LYS A 72 -0.90 21.78 -1.95
CA LYS A 72 -1.47 22.51 -0.83
C LYS A 72 -1.94 21.58 0.28
N TYR A 73 -2.69 20.55 -0.10
CA TYR A 73 -3.21 19.55 0.82
C TYR A 73 -2.10 18.82 1.56
N TYR A 74 -1.08 18.31 0.85
CA TYR A 74 0.02 17.58 1.49
C TYR A 74 0.84 18.47 2.44
N ALA A 75 1.30 19.63 1.94
CA ALA A 75 2.12 20.54 2.75
C ALA A 75 1.41 21.02 4.02
N PHE A 76 0.10 21.30 3.97
CA PHE A 76 -0.65 21.65 5.18
C PHE A 76 -0.97 20.47 6.08
N SER A 77 -1.07 19.26 5.54
CA SER A 77 -1.30 18.07 6.38
C SER A 77 -0.09 17.73 7.23
N ASN A 78 1.12 17.98 6.72
CA ASN A 78 2.35 17.47 7.32
C ASN A 78 3.39 18.55 7.70
N GLY A 79 3.18 19.81 7.32
CA GLY A 79 4.10 20.92 7.57
C GLY A 79 5.36 20.92 6.70
N LYS A 80 5.51 19.99 5.75
CA LYS A 80 6.66 19.89 4.84
C LYS A 80 6.34 20.56 3.51
N PHE A 81 7.02 21.66 3.21
CA PHE A 81 6.82 22.46 2.00
C PHE A 81 7.74 22.02 0.85
N GLU A 82 7.65 20.74 0.47
CA GLU A 82 8.45 20.15 -0.62
C GLU A 82 7.80 20.40 -1.99
N TYR A 83 8.53 21.03 -2.91
CA TYR A 83 7.95 21.45 -4.21
C TYR A 83 7.60 20.27 -5.14
N ASN A 84 8.20 19.11 -4.89
CA ASN A 84 8.18 17.93 -5.75
C ASN A 84 7.13 16.88 -5.35
N TYR A 85 6.11 17.27 -4.57
CA TYR A 85 4.94 16.42 -4.37
C TYR A 85 4.32 16.00 -5.71
N ILE A 86 3.83 14.77 -5.76
CA ILE A 86 3.12 14.22 -6.91
C ILE A 86 1.61 14.31 -6.65
N PRO A 87 0.85 15.06 -7.47
CA PRO A 87 -0.60 15.12 -7.33
C PRO A 87 -1.27 13.74 -7.47
N SER A 88 -2.18 13.42 -6.54
CA SER A 88 -2.90 12.12 -6.49
C SER A 88 -3.61 11.80 -7.81
N ASP A 89 -4.16 12.82 -8.47
CA ASP A 89 -4.84 12.69 -9.75
C ASP A 89 -3.88 12.33 -10.89
N LEU A 90 -2.74 13.01 -10.96
CA LEU A 90 -1.69 12.68 -11.92
C LEU A 90 -1.15 11.27 -11.69
N TYR A 91 -0.94 10.92 -10.42
CA TYR A 91 -0.44 9.61 -10.05
C TYR A 91 -1.37 8.49 -10.51
N MET A 92 -2.63 8.60 -10.13
CA MET A 92 -3.63 7.56 -10.38
C MET A 92 -4.05 7.45 -11.84
N ALA A 93 -4.00 8.55 -12.59
CA ALA A 93 -4.44 8.58 -13.98
C ALA A 93 -3.31 8.28 -14.98
N TYR A 94 -2.05 8.58 -14.63
CA TYR A 94 -0.95 8.56 -15.60
C TYR A 94 0.30 7.83 -15.11
N ILE A 95 0.75 8.10 -13.89
CA ILE A 95 2.03 7.55 -13.39
C ILE A 95 1.89 6.06 -13.07
N GLU A 96 0.95 5.67 -12.21
CA GLU A 96 0.78 4.26 -11.84
C GLU A 96 0.41 3.38 -13.05
N PRO A 97 -0.50 3.78 -13.97
CA PRO A 97 -0.81 2.99 -15.16
C PRO A 97 0.33 2.86 -16.17
N SER A 98 1.32 3.77 -16.19
CA SER A 98 2.50 3.66 -17.06
C SER A 98 3.61 2.81 -16.43
N LEU A 99 3.64 2.74 -15.10
CA LEU A 99 4.57 1.89 -14.35
C LEU A 99 4.11 0.44 -14.24
N ASN A 100 2.80 0.17 -14.23
CA ASN A 100 2.25 -1.16 -13.95
C ASN A 100 1.28 -1.68 -15.01
N ASN A 101 1.38 -2.96 -15.35
CA ASN A 101 0.39 -3.63 -16.19
C ASN A 101 -0.89 -3.98 -15.40
N TYR A 102 -1.89 -3.11 -15.46
CA TYR A 102 -3.15 -3.30 -14.73
C TYR A 102 -3.95 -4.54 -15.15
N ASN A 103 -3.79 -5.04 -16.37
CA ASN A 103 -4.49 -6.24 -16.83
C ASN A 103 -4.03 -7.48 -16.05
N LEU A 104 -2.76 -7.49 -15.64
CA LEU A 104 -2.18 -8.59 -14.87
C LEU A 104 -2.35 -8.41 -13.36
N ALA A 105 -2.62 -7.19 -12.89
CA ALA A 105 -2.61 -6.84 -11.48
C ALA A 105 -3.50 -7.75 -10.61
N SER A 106 -4.73 -8.01 -11.03
CA SER A 106 -5.68 -8.77 -10.20
C SER A 106 -5.28 -10.23 -10.00
N ALA A 107 -4.67 -10.85 -11.01
CA ALA A 107 -4.22 -12.24 -10.92
C ALA A 107 -2.90 -12.32 -10.14
N THR A 108 -1.97 -11.38 -10.38
CA THR A 108 -0.67 -11.38 -9.69
C THR A 108 -0.79 -11.01 -8.20
N SER A 109 -1.76 -10.19 -7.80
CA SER A 109 -2.00 -9.87 -6.38
C SER A 109 -2.96 -10.82 -5.66
N ASP A 110 -3.33 -11.94 -6.29
CA ASP A 110 -4.23 -12.94 -5.69
C ASP A 110 -3.52 -13.61 -4.51
N LYS A 111 -4.14 -13.56 -3.33
CA LYS A 111 -3.55 -14.01 -2.06
C LYS A 111 -3.23 -15.51 -2.04
N CYS A 112 -3.88 -16.32 -2.87
CA CYS A 112 -3.62 -17.76 -3.00
C CYS A 112 -2.34 -18.07 -3.78
N PHE A 113 -1.75 -17.09 -4.48
CA PHE A 113 -0.52 -17.25 -5.25
C PHE A 113 0.73 -16.67 -4.57
N LEU A 114 0.59 -15.97 -3.44
CA LEU A 114 1.71 -15.22 -2.85
C LEU A 114 2.88 -16.13 -2.44
N ASP A 115 2.59 -17.29 -1.85
CA ASP A 115 3.60 -18.31 -1.50
C ASP A 115 4.25 -18.93 -2.73
N ILE A 116 3.52 -19.08 -3.85
CA ILE A 116 4.08 -19.56 -5.11
C ILE A 116 5.02 -18.51 -5.69
N LEU A 117 4.64 -17.23 -5.66
CA LEU A 117 5.44 -16.13 -6.21
C LEU A 117 6.65 -15.76 -5.35
N PHE A 118 6.53 -15.89 -4.03
CA PHE A 118 7.52 -15.35 -3.09
C PHE A 118 8.17 -16.42 -2.21
N GLY A 119 7.70 -17.66 -2.23
CA GLY A 119 8.13 -18.73 -1.34
C GLY A 119 7.33 -18.75 -0.03
N LYS A 120 7.04 -19.96 0.46
CA LYS A 120 6.23 -20.20 1.66
C LYS A 120 6.78 -19.49 2.90
N ASP A 121 8.09 -19.44 3.06
CA ASP A 121 8.74 -18.79 4.21
C ASP A 121 8.64 -17.26 4.20
N SER A 122 8.34 -16.66 3.05
CA SER A 122 8.24 -15.20 2.90
C SER A 122 6.83 -14.65 3.13
N VAL A 123 5.82 -15.50 3.25
CA VAL A 123 4.42 -15.09 3.44
C VAL A 123 3.87 -15.54 4.80
N LEU A 124 2.68 -15.07 5.16
CA LEU A 124 2.00 -15.57 6.34
C LEU A 124 1.70 -17.08 6.23
N PRO A 125 1.92 -17.86 7.30
CA PRO A 125 1.61 -19.30 7.29
C PRO A 125 0.11 -19.52 7.12
N PHE A 126 -0.23 -20.56 6.36
CA PHE A 126 -1.58 -20.94 6.03
C PHE A 126 -1.80 -22.44 6.21
N ILE A 127 -3.04 -22.83 6.48
CA ILE A 127 -3.48 -24.23 6.63
C ILE A 127 -3.90 -24.79 5.29
N GLY A 128 -4.47 -23.93 4.45
CA GLY A 128 -4.93 -24.32 3.13
C GLY A 128 -5.56 -23.17 2.38
N LYS A 129 -6.02 -23.50 1.18
CA LYS A 129 -6.66 -22.57 0.26
C LYS A 129 -7.87 -23.21 -0.35
N PHE A 130 -8.81 -22.39 -0.78
CA PHE A 130 -9.87 -22.78 -1.68
C PHE A 130 -9.82 -21.85 -2.89
N THR A 131 -9.71 -22.40 -4.08
CA THR A 131 -9.72 -21.61 -5.32
C THR A 131 -10.08 -22.50 -6.49
N ASN A 132 -10.81 -21.95 -7.47
CA ASN A 132 -11.24 -22.67 -8.67
C ASN A 132 -12.01 -23.97 -8.37
N GLY A 133 -12.80 -23.99 -7.29
CA GLY A 133 -13.54 -25.18 -6.85
C GLY A 133 -12.73 -26.27 -6.14
N PHE A 134 -11.42 -26.09 -5.94
CA PHE A 134 -10.55 -27.08 -5.29
C PHE A 134 -10.02 -26.60 -3.94
N PHE A 135 -9.86 -27.55 -3.02
CA PHE A 135 -9.17 -27.34 -1.75
C PHE A 135 -7.72 -27.75 -1.88
N TYR A 136 -6.84 -26.96 -1.27
CA TYR A 136 -5.41 -27.20 -1.21
C TYR A 136 -4.95 -27.16 0.24
N ASP A 137 -3.98 -28.01 0.59
CA ASP A 137 -3.31 -28.00 1.89
C ASP A 137 -2.19 -26.94 1.95
N GLU A 138 -1.43 -26.91 3.05
CA GLU A 138 -0.31 -26.00 3.25
C GLU A 138 0.86 -26.23 2.28
N ASN A 139 0.90 -27.36 1.60
CA ASN A 139 1.94 -27.74 0.63
C ASN A 139 1.50 -27.53 -0.82
N ASN A 140 0.36 -26.87 -1.03
CA ASN A 140 -0.28 -26.68 -2.33
C ASN A 140 -0.69 -27.98 -3.03
N LEU A 141 -0.89 -29.06 -2.28
CA LEU A 141 -1.44 -30.30 -2.82
C LEU A 141 -2.97 -30.25 -2.75
N ILE A 142 -3.62 -30.77 -3.80
CA ILE A 142 -5.08 -30.88 -3.83
C ILE A 142 -5.51 -31.91 -2.78
N VAL A 143 -6.46 -31.52 -1.94
CA VAL A 143 -7.04 -32.37 -0.89
C VAL A 143 -8.56 -32.34 -0.94
N SER A 144 -9.20 -33.29 -0.26
CA SER A 144 -10.66 -33.24 -0.06
C SER A 144 -11.02 -32.11 0.92
N LYS A 145 -12.28 -31.66 0.85
CA LYS A 145 -12.84 -30.71 1.83
C LYS A 145 -12.71 -31.27 3.25
N GLU A 146 -13.01 -32.55 3.42
CA GLU A 146 -12.97 -33.27 4.68
C GLU A 146 -11.55 -33.28 5.26
N LYS A 147 -10.53 -33.46 4.41
CA LYS A 147 -9.14 -33.40 4.85
C LYS A 147 -8.75 -32.01 5.36
N LEU A 148 -9.18 -30.95 4.67
CA LEU A 148 -8.91 -29.59 5.15
C LEU A 148 -9.63 -29.29 6.47
N LYS A 149 -10.85 -29.81 6.65
CA LYS A 149 -11.59 -29.72 7.93
C LYS A 149 -10.83 -30.41 9.06
N GLU A 150 -10.32 -31.63 8.84
CA GLU A 150 -9.47 -32.33 9.80
C GLU A 150 -8.24 -31.52 10.17
N ASN A 151 -7.54 -30.96 9.18
CA ASN A 151 -6.35 -30.12 9.41
C ASN A 151 -6.71 -28.91 10.29
N ILE A 152 -7.80 -28.20 9.98
CA ILE A 152 -8.27 -27.05 10.77
C ILE A 152 -8.58 -27.44 12.22
N LEU A 153 -9.31 -28.53 12.43
CA LEU A 153 -9.68 -29.01 13.77
C LEU A 153 -8.46 -29.48 14.56
N SER A 154 -7.50 -30.13 13.91
CA SER A 154 -6.29 -30.68 14.55
C SER A 154 -5.39 -29.59 15.14
N VAL A 155 -5.31 -28.42 14.50
CA VAL A 155 -4.43 -27.34 14.98
C VAL A 155 -5.04 -26.60 16.19
N ASN A 156 -6.37 -26.62 16.33
CA ASN A 156 -7.10 -26.00 17.44
C ASN A 156 -6.69 -24.53 17.71
N LYS A 157 -6.55 -23.74 16.63
CA LYS A 157 -6.25 -22.30 16.69
C LYS A 157 -7.30 -21.51 15.90
N ASN A 158 -7.48 -20.24 16.24
CA ASN A 158 -8.32 -19.34 15.45
C ASN A 158 -7.78 -19.21 14.02
N ILE A 159 -8.70 -19.16 13.08
CA ILE A 159 -8.46 -19.10 11.64
C ILE A 159 -8.84 -17.73 11.12
N VAL A 160 -7.97 -17.19 10.27
CA VAL A 160 -8.23 -15.98 9.49
C VAL A 160 -8.50 -16.39 8.05
N ALA A 161 -9.76 -16.35 7.64
CA ALA A 161 -10.16 -16.57 6.26
C ALA A 161 -10.11 -15.24 5.49
N LYS A 162 -9.26 -15.15 4.47
CA LYS A 162 -9.12 -13.95 3.64
C LYS A 162 -9.59 -14.24 2.22
N LYS A 163 -10.61 -13.52 1.76
CA LYS A 163 -11.03 -13.58 0.36
C LYS A 163 -9.87 -13.13 -0.52
N SER A 164 -9.56 -13.95 -1.51
CA SER A 164 -8.29 -13.87 -2.23
C SER A 164 -8.25 -12.78 -3.30
N ARG A 165 -9.40 -12.53 -3.92
CA ARG A 165 -9.58 -11.62 -5.06
C ARG A 165 -10.63 -10.55 -4.78
N HIS A 166 -10.49 -9.42 -5.48
CA HIS A 166 -11.48 -8.33 -5.57
C HIS A 166 -11.90 -7.70 -4.24
N THR A 167 -11.17 -7.97 -3.17
CA THR A 167 -11.30 -7.28 -1.90
C THR A 167 -10.20 -6.25 -1.75
N CYS A 168 -10.56 -5.13 -1.12
CA CYS A 168 -9.61 -4.11 -0.71
C CYS A 168 -10.00 -3.68 0.69
N GLN A 169 -9.06 -3.06 1.38
CA GLN A 169 -9.35 -2.27 2.59
C GLN A 169 -9.78 -3.14 3.79
N GLY A 170 -9.30 -4.39 3.89
CA GLY A 170 -9.69 -5.33 4.96
C GLY A 170 -11.07 -5.96 4.80
N ARG A 171 -11.83 -5.61 3.76
CA ARG A 171 -13.11 -6.27 3.45
C ARG A 171 -12.86 -7.73 3.05
N GLY A 172 -13.69 -8.65 3.53
CA GLY A 172 -13.54 -10.08 3.25
C GLY A 172 -12.44 -10.78 4.05
N VAL A 173 -12.05 -10.20 5.20
CA VAL A 173 -11.30 -10.90 6.23
C VAL A 173 -12.29 -11.32 7.32
N SER A 174 -12.38 -12.62 7.58
CA SER A 174 -13.22 -13.20 8.61
C SER A 174 -12.35 -13.95 9.62
N PHE A 175 -12.73 -13.89 10.89
CA PHE A 175 -12.07 -14.61 11.96
C PHE A 175 -13.01 -15.67 12.49
N PHE A 176 -12.52 -16.89 12.60
CA PHE A 176 -13.30 -18.06 12.99
C PHE A 176 -12.57 -18.84 14.06
N SER A 177 -13.31 -19.39 15.01
CA SER A 177 -12.87 -20.60 15.72
C SER A 177 -12.72 -21.78 14.74
N PRO A 178 -12.01 -22.86 15.10
CA PRO A 178 -11.90 -24.04 14.23
C PRO A 178 -13.26 -24.58 13.76
N LYS A 179 -14.24 -24.66 14.65
CA LYS A 179 -15.59 -25.16 14.35
C LYS A 179 -16.34 -24.26 13.38
N GLU A 180 -16.35 -22.94 13.64
CA GLU A 180 -16.99 -21.97 12.74
C GLU A 180 -16.33 -21.97 11.36
N CYS A 181 -15.01 -22.19 11.28
CA CYS A 181 -14.32 -22.27 10.01
C CYS A 181 -14.75 -23.51 9.20
N VAL A 182 -14.91 -24.66 9.86
CA VAL A 182 -15.42 -25.88 9.22
C VAL A 182 -16.82 -25.67 8.65
N ASP A 183 -17.72 -25.04 9.41
CA ASP A 183 -19.07 -24.70 8.96
C ASP A 183 -19.02 -23.70 7.78
N PHE A 184 -18.10 -22.75 7.81
CA PHE A 184 -17.87 -21.82 6.72
C PHE A 184 -17.43 -22.53 5.42
N LEU A 185 -16.59 -23.57 5.50
CA LEU A 185 -16.15 -24.34 4.33
C LEU A 185 -17.32 -25.02 3.59
N ASP A 186 -18.38 -25.42 4.30
CA ASP A 186 -19.54 -26.05 3.68
C ASP A 186 -20.40 -25.08 2.85
N ASN A 187 -20.24 -23.78 3.08
CA ASN A 187 -21.00 -22.73 2.41
C ASN A 187 -20.23 -22.08 1.25
N LEU A 188 -19.02 -22.56 0.93
CA LEU A 188 -18.22 -22.04 -0.17
C LEU A 188 -18.84 -22.38 -1.53
N LYS A 189 -18.86 -21.40 -2.43
CA LYS A 189 -19.30 -21.58 -3.82
C LYS A 189 -18.10 -21.85 -4.72
N ILE A 190 -18.31 -22.51 -5.85
CA ILE A 190 -17.23 -22.89 -6.79
C ILE A 190 -16.34 -21.71 -7.21
N ASP A 191 -16.91 -20.51 -7.36
CA ASP A 191 -16.22 -19.29 -7.79
C ASP A 191 -15.55 -18.52 -6.64
N ASP A 192 -15.74 -18.94 -5.39
CA ASP A 192 -15.05 -18.32 -4.27
C ASP A 192 -13.55 -18.62 -4.30
N ALA A 193 -12.78 -17.72 -3.69
CA ALA A 193 -11.36 -17.91 -3.48
C ALA A 193 -10.96 -17.38 -2.11
N TYR A 194 -10.36 -18.22 -1.29
CA TYR A 194 -9.95 -17.92 0.07
C TYR A 194 -8.59 -18.55 0.38
N VAL A 195 -7.79 -17.83 1.16
CA VAL A 195 -6.67 -18.40 1.90
C VAL A 195 -7.05 -18.48 3.38
N PHE A 196 -6.80 -19.63 4.00
CA PHE A 196 -7.08 -19.89 5.41
C PHE A 196 -5.77 -19.85 6.19
N GLN A 197 -5.57 -18.77 6.93
CA GLN A 197 -4.35 -18.49 7.68
C GLN A 197 -4.54 -18.74 9.17
N PHE A 198 -3.45 -19.02 9.88
CA PHE A 198 -3.50 -18.93 11.33
C PHE A 198 -3.68 -17.47 11.76
N GLU A 199 -4.29 -17.25 12.92
CA GLU A 199 -4.11 -15.97 13.62
C GLU A 199 -2.61 -15.77 13.91
N PHE A 200 -2.00 -14.88 13.13
CA PHE A 200 -0.57 -14.68 13.13
C PHE A 200 -0.13 -13.87 14.35
N LYS A 201 0.90 -14.35 15.04
CA LYS A 201 1.52 -13.64 16.15
C LYS A 201 2.65 -12.77 15.63
N GLN A 202 2.46 -11.46 15.75
CA GLN A 202 3.45 -10.47 15.36
C GLN A 202 4.48 -10.20 16.47
N ALA A 203 5.59 -9.55 16.11
CA ALA A 203 6.59 -9.05 17.04
C ALA A 203 5.97 -8.23 18.19
N LYS A 204 6.46 -8.46 19.42
CA LYS A 204 5.94 -7.81 20.64
C LYS A 204 6.03 -6.29 20.57
N GLU A 205 7.09 -5.77 19.98
CA GLU A 205 7.38 -4.35 19.77
C GLU A 205 6.29 -3.71 18.89
N MET A 206 5.88 -4.40 17.83
CA MET A 206 4.80 -3.94 16.96
C MET A 206 3.44 -4.09 17.64
N ALA A 207 3.21 -5.19 18.36
CA ALA A 207 1.98 -5.44 19.10
C ALA A 207 1.75 -4.44 20.24
N ASN A 208 2.81 -3.82 20.78
CA ASN A 208 2.71 -2.82 21.85
C ASN A 208 1.79 -1.64 21.48
N PHE A 209 1.80 -1.22 20.21
CA PHE A 209 0.90 -0.18 19.74
C PHE A 209 -0.55 -0.65 19.69
N HIS A 210 -0.80 -1.83 19.13
CA HIS A 210 -2.14 -2.37 19.01
C HIS A 210 -2.12 -3.90 18.95
N PRO A 211 -2.33 -4.61 20.07
CA PRO A 211 -2.18 -6.07 20.12
C PRO A 211 -3.36 -6.79 19.46
N SER A 212 -4.52 -6.14 19.35
CA SER A 212 -5.73 -6.73 18.78
C SER A 212 -5.74 -6.77 17.26
N SER A 213 -4.84 -6.05 16.57
CA SER A 213 -4.70 -6.09 15.10
C SER A 213 -3.30 -6.55 14.69
N LEU A 214 -3.21 -7.13 13.50
CA LEU A 214 -1.92 -7.35 12.85
C LEU A 214 -1.40 -6.02 12.28
N ASN A 215 -0.39 -5.43 12.90
CA ASN A 215 0.21 -4.16 12.45
C ASN A 215 1.21 -4.43 11.32
N THR A 216 1.25 -3.55 10.33
CA THR A 216 2.04 -3.75 9.10
C THR A 216 2.83 -2.51 8.70
N VAL A 217 4.00 -2.74 8.11
CA VAL A 217 4.77 -1.72 7.41
C VAL A 217 4.38 -1.77 5.94
N ARG A 218 3.79 -0.68 5.44
CA ARG A 218 3.62 -0.46 4.01
C ARG A 218 4.96 -0.01 3.44
N VAL A 219 5.50 -0.77 2.49
CA VAL A 219 6.74 -0.45 1.77
C VAL A 219 6.42 -0.26 0.29
N THR A 220 6.76 0.88 -0.31
CA THR A 220 6.65 1.06 -1.76
C THR A 220 8.01 0.88 -2.40
N SER A 221 8.13 -0.11 -3.28
CA SER A 221 9.32 -0.34 -4.09
C SER A 221 9.12 0.15 -5.53
N LEU A 222 10.20 0.61 -6.16
CA LEU A 222 10.24 1.03 -7.56
C LEU A 222 11.42 0.39 -8.27
N ARG A 223 11.17 -0.21 -9.44
CA ARG A 223 12.19 -0.56 -10.41
C ARG A 223 12.56 0.68 -11.20
N LEU A 224 13.79 1.14 -11.00
CA LEU A 224 14.32 2.37 -11.56
C LEU A 224 15.71 2.09 -12.14
N LYS A 225 15.85 2.32 -13.45
CA LYS A 225 17.06 1.97 -14.21
C LYS A 225 17.37 0.46 -14.06
N ASP A 226 18.51 0.11 -13.51
CA ASP A 226 19.04 -1.23 -13.30
C ASP A 226 18.82 -1.77 -11.88
N LYS A 227 18.12 -1.03 -11.01
CA LYS A 227 17.92 -1.40 -9.61
C LYS A 227 16.46 -1.33 -9.17
N ILE A 228 16.18 -2.01 -8.05
CA ILE A 228 14.95 -1.84 -7.29
C ILE A 228 15.29 -1.04 -6.03
N ILE A 229 14.54 0.02 -5.79
CA ILE A 229 14.69 0.90 -4.62
C ILE A 229 13.42 0.90 -3.79
N VAL A 230 13.55 1.22 -2.50
CA VAL A 230 12.43 1.55 -1.62
C VAL A 230 12.22 3.07 -1.66
N CYS A 231 11.06 3.51 -2.14
CA CYS A 231 10.73 4.93 -2.29
C CYS A 231 10.25 5.54 -0.98
N SER A 232 9.35 4.85 -0.29
CA SER A 232 8.68 5.38 0.88
C SER A 232 8.07 4.24 1.70
N CYS A 233 8.06 4.40 3.02
CA CYS A 233 7.48 3.45 3.95
C CYS A 233 6.54 4.17 4.94
N PHE A 234 5.45 3.53 5.35
CA PHE A 234 4.68 3.99 6.51
C PHE A 234 4.22 2.81 7.35
N PHE A 235 4.16 3.00 8.65
CA PHE A 235 3.72 1.99 9.61
C PHE A 235 2.22 2.13 9.87
N ARG A 236 1.47 1.04 9.73
CA ARG A 236 0.01 0.97 9.82
C ARG A 236 -0.40 0.29 11.11
N LEU A 237 -1.37 0.90 11.77
CA LEU A 237 -1.81 0.52 13.10
C LEU A 237 -3.33 0.44 13.13
N GLY A 238 -3.83 -0.57 13.82
CA GLY A 238 -5.25 -0.64 14.19
C GLY A 238 -5.63 0.48 15.15
N LYS A 239 -6.92 0.57 15.47
CA LYS A 239 -7.44 1.48 16.49
C LYS A 239 -8.71 0.89 17.09
N ASN A 240 -8.95 1.19 18.36
CA ASN A 240 -10.09 0.72 19.15
C ASN A 240 -10.15 -0.81 19.17
N ASN A 241 -11.32 -1.40 18.96
CA ASN A 241 -11.48 -2.87 18.98
C ASN A 241 -11.26 -3.50 17.59
N SER A 242 -10.60 -2.80 16.65
CA SER A 242 -10.41 -3.32 15.29
C SER A 242 -9.38 -4.45 15.25
N ARG A 243 -9.74 -5.60 14.67
CA ARG A 243 -8.79 -6.70 14.42
C ARG A 243 -7.95 -6.53 13.15
N ILE A 244 -8.12 -5.42 12.43
CA ILE A 244 -7.45 -5.14 11.15
C ILE A 244 -6.83 -3.73 11.23
N ASP A 245 -5.59 -3.57 10.75
CA ASP A 245 -4.76 -2.35 10.82
C ASP A 245 -4.93 -1.41 9.63
N ASN A 246 -6.09 -1.44 8.97
CA ASN A 246 -6.26 -0.70 7.74
C ASN A 246 -6.64 0.77 7.99
N ALA A 247 -5.84 1.73 7.52
CA ALA A 247 -6.16 3.16 7.56
C ALA A 247 -7.55 3.48 6.98
N SER A 248 -7.97 2.82 5.90
CA SER A 248 -9.33 2.99 5.34
C SER A 248 -10.45 2.36 6.18
N ALA A 249 -10.09 1.48 7.11
CA ALA A 249 -10.98 0.89 8.11
C ALA A 249 -10.82 1.58 9.48
N ARG A 250 -10.43 2.87 9.50
CA ARG A 250 -10.26 3.72 10.70
C ARG A 250 -8.99 3.46 11.51
N GLY A 251 -7.99 2.77 10.94
CA GLY A 251 -6.64 2.72 11.50
C GLY A 251 -5.89 4.06 11.38
N ILE A 252 -4.71 4.11 11.96
CA ILE A 252 -3.78 5.25 11.87
C ILE A 252 -2.47 4.80 11.24
N TYR A 253 -1.65 5.75 10.80
CA TYR A 253 -0.34 5.45 10.22
C TYR A 253 0.72 6.49 10.58
N CYS A 254 1.96 6.02 10.75
CA CYS A 254 3.15 6.85 11.00
C CYS A 254 4.07 6.79 9.78
N GLY A 255 4.75 7.89 9.47
CA GLY A 255 5.85 7.86 8.50
C GLY A 255 6.98 6.98 9.00
N VAL A 256 7.80 6.44 8.10
CA VAL A 256 8.95 5.61 8.43
C VAL A 256 10.16 6.14 7.68
N SER A 257 11.23 6.48 8.39
CA SER A 257 12.49 6.96 7.81
C SER A 257 13.23 5.84 7.04
N LYS A 258 14.30 6.19 6.33
CA LYS A 258 15.14 5.21 5.60
C LYS A 258 15.82 4.20 6.53
N GLU A 259 16.00 4.59 7.78
CA GLU A 259 16.60 3.82 8.87
C GLU A 259 15.57 3.03 9.68
N GLY A 260 14.27 3.17 9.37
CA GLY A 260 13.18 2.44 10.04
C GLY A 260 12.64 3.10 11.30
N VAL A 261 12.98 4.36 11.57
CA VAL A 261 12.43 5.13 12.70
C VAL A 261 11.09 5.72 12.30
N ILE A 262 10.06 5.56 13.14
CA ILE A 262 8.73 6.10 12.84
C ILE A 262 8.67 7.59 13.21
N THR A 263 7.79 8.34 12.54
CA THR A 263 7.53 9.74 12.89
C THR A 263 6.86 9.86 14.26
N GLU A 264 7.13 10.95 14.99
CA GLU A 264 6.53 11.23 16.31
C GLU A 264 5.00 11.39 16.28
N LYS A 265 4.43 11.54 15.09
CA LYS A 265 2.99 11.73 14.86
C LYS A 265 2.45 10.65 13.96
N ALA A 266 1.23 10.21 14.27
CA ALA A 266 0.40 9.40 13.39
C ALA A 266 -0.74 10.22 12.79
N TYR A 267 -1.24 9.74 11.67
CA TYR A 267 -2.31 10.35 10.91
C TYR A 267 -3.42 9.34 10.65
N ASP A 268 -4.65 9.81 10.50
CA ASP A 268 -5.72 9.03 9.88
C ASP A 268 -6.12 9.61 8.52
N ASN A 269 -7.11 8.99 7.87
CA ASN A 269 -7.58 9.41 6.55
C ASN A 269 -8.31 10.76 6.50
N PHE A 270 -8.62 11.32 7.67
CA PHE A 270 -9.22 12.64 7.85
C PHE A 270 -8.16 13.70 8.22
N CYS A 271 -6.87 13.32 8.22
CA CYS A 271 -5.76 14.17 8.66
C CYS A 271 -5.84 14.57 10.13
N ASN A 272 -6.54 13.80 10.98
CA ASN A 272 -6.37 13.97 12.41
C ASN A 272 -4.95 13.54 12.79
N ILE A 273 -4.34 14.29 13.69
CA ILE A 273 -2.97 14.08 14.17
C ILE A 273 -3.04 13.44 15.56
N TYR A 274 -2.19 12.46 15.80
CA TYR A 274 -2.07 11.77 17.07
C TYR A 274 -0.60 11.74 17.50
N ASP A 275 -0.29 12.25 18.70
CA ASP A 275 1.07 12.20 19.27
C ASP A 275 1.37 10.85 19.96
N LYS A 276 0.32 10.08 20.25
CA LYS A 276 0.38 8.71 20.80
C LYS A 276 -0.74 7.85 20.23
N HIS A 277 -0.58 6.54 20.30
CA HIS A 277 -1.59 5.61 19.85
C HIS A 277 -2.90 5.77 20.68
N PRO A 278 -4.05 6.03 20.04
CA PRO A 278 -5.27 6.43 20.73
C PRO A 278 -5.94 5.33 21.57
N THR A 279 -5.49 4.08 21.44
CA THR A 279 -6.00 2.92 22.22
C THR A 279 -5.04 2.53 23.34
N SER A 280 -3.80 2.14 23.01
CA SER A 280 -2.78 1.76 23.97
C SER A 280 -2.09 2.91 24.71
N ASN A 281 -2.26 4.17 24.26
CA ASN A 281 -1.54 5.35 24.74
C ASN A 281 0.00 5.31 24.56
N VAL A 282 0.52 4.37 23.77
CA VAL A 282 1.96 4.28 23.47
C VAL A 282 2.40 5.46 22.60
N GLU A 283 3.47 6.15 23.00
CA GLU A 283 4.06 7.23 22.22
C GLU A 283 4.76 6.70 20.96
N PHE A 284 4.70 7.44 19.86
CA PHE A 284 5.39 7.07 18.62
C PHE A 284 6.87 7.46 18.63
N LYS A 285 7.23 8.38 19.53
CA LYS A 285 8.57 8.95 19.63
C LYS A 285 9.62 7.85 19.84
N ASP A 286 10.76 7.99 19.16
CA ASP A 286 11.94 7.14 19.26
C ASP A 286 11.72 5.64 18.95
N PHE A 287 10.55 5.25 18.42
CA PHE A 287 10.31 3.86 18.03
C PHE A 287 10.97 3.54 16.69
N LYS A 288 11.79 2.50 16.68
CA LYS A 288 12.42 1.93 15.49
C LYS A 288 11.81 0.56 15.20
N ILE A 289 11.37 0.36 13.96
CA ILE A 289 10.87 -0.94 13.50
C ILE A 289 11.99 -1.98 13.62
N PRO A 290 11.78 -3.09 14.35
CA PRO A 290 12.79 -4.14 14.46
C PRO A 290 13.19 -4.70 13.09
N ASN A 291 14.46 -5.04 12.90
CA ASN A 291 14.97 -5.67 11.67
C ASN A 291 14.51 -4.99 10.36
N PHE A 292 14.38 -3.67 10.34
CA PHE A 292 13.88 -2.94 9.17
C PHE A 292 14.70 -3.16 7.89
N GLU A 293 16.01 -3.38 7.99
CA GLU A 293 16.84 -3.76 6.83
C GLU A 293 16.37 -5.09 6.21
N LYS A 294 16.04 -6.11 7.02
CA LYS A 294 15.48 -7.37 6.50
C LYS A 294 14.15 -7.17 5.76
N ILE A 295 13.32 -6.20 6.19
CA ILE A 295 12.09 -5.83 5.48
C ILE A 295 12.43 -5.28 4.08
N LYS A 296 13.40 -4.37 3.99
CA LYS A 296 13.85 -3.80 2.71
C LYS A 296 14.45 -4.88 1.80
N ASP A 297 15.30 -5.74 2.33
CA ASP A 297 15.92 -6.83 1.60
C ASP A 297 14.88 -7.81 1.05
N LEU A 298 13.89 -8.20 1.88
CA LEU A 298 12.79 -9.04 1.44
C LEU A 298 12.05 -8.38 0.26
N VAL A 299 11.66 -7.11 0.40
CA VAL A 299 10.93 -6.38 -0.64
C VAL A 299 11.73 -6.27 -1.94
N ILE A 300 12.99 -5.87 -1.87
CA ILE A 300 13.87 -5.73 -3.04
C ILE A 300 14.02 -7.08 -3.74
N ASN A 301 14.33 -8.14 -3.00
CA ASN A 301 14.55 -9.47 -3.54
C ASN A 301 13.28 -10.05 -4.19
N LYS A 302 12.11 -9.83 -3.58
CA LYS A 302 10.83 -10.38 -4.10
C LYS A 302 10.23 -9.53 -5.22
N HIS A 303 10.52 -8.23 -5.29
CA HIS A 303 10.07 -7.38 -6.41
C HIS A 303 10.69 -7.78 -7.76
N ILE A 304 11.83 -8.46 -7.77
CA ILE A 304 12.43 -9.01 -9.00
C ILE A 304 11.45 -9.97 -9.72
N ASN A 305 10.65 -10.74 -8.97
CA ASN A 305 9.69 -11.70 -9.52
C ASN A 305 8.48 -11.03 -10.21
N LEU A 306 8.25 -9.73 -9.98
CA LEU A 306 7.10 -8.98 -10.50
C LEU A 306 7.51 -8.17 -11.74
N GLN A 307 7.90 -8.86 -12.81
CA GLN A 307 8.49 -8.23 -14.00
C GLN A 307 7.56 -7.21 -14.69
N ASN A 308 6.24 -7.43 -14.63
CA ASN A 308 5.23 -6.56 -15.24
C ASN A 308 4.82 -5.34 -14.38
N PHE A 309 5.45 -5.14 -13.23
CA PHE A 309 5.09 -4.10 -12.27
C PHE A 309 6.34 -3.35 -11.82
N ASN A 310 6.49 -2.10 -12.25
CA ASN A 310 7.63 -1.30 -11.85
C ASN A 310 7.44 -0.68 -10.47
N ILE A 311 6.20 -0.45 -10.01
CA ILE A 311 5.94 0.05 -8.65
C ILE A 311 5.04 -0.90 -7.88
N VAL A 312 5.41 -1.24 -6.64
CA VAL A 312 4.67 -2.21 -5.83
C VAL A 312 4.62 -1.75 -4.37
N SER A 313 3.44 -1.86 -3.77
CA SER A 313 3.21 -1.55 -2.37
C SER A 313 2.99 -2.83 -1.58
N TRP A 314 3.93 -3.15 -0.71
CA TRP A 314 3.99 -4.37 0.10
C TRP A 314 3.48 -4.06 1.50
N ASP A 315 2.55 -4.88 2.01
CA ASP A 315 2.20 -4.86 3.43
C ASP A 315 2.97 -5.99 4.12
N ILE A 316 3.92 -5.61 4.96
CA ILE A 316 4.83 -6.53 5.66
C ILE A 316 4.56 -6.48 7.17
N THR A 317 4.56 -7.63 7.82
CA THR A 317 4.58 -7.72 9.29
C THR A 317 5.84 -8.47 9.74
N LEU A 318 6.16 -8.44 11.03
CA LEU A 318 7.24 -9.23 11.63
C LEU A 318 6.64 -10.29 12.53
N GLY A 319 7.13 -11.53 12.45
CA GLY A 319 6.80 -12.58 13.42
C GLY A 319 7.41 -12.34 14.80
N GLU A 320 7.07 -13.18 15.76
CA GLU A 320 7.73 -13.21 17.09
C GLU A 320 9.24 -13.49 17.00
N ASP A 321 9.68 -14.11 15.90
CA ASP A 321 11.08 -14.35 15.53
C ASP A 321 11.77 -13.14 14.86
N LEU A 322 11.05 -12.02 14.72
CA LEU A 322 11.48 -10.82 14.00
C LEU A 322 11.81 -11.08 12.52
N GLU A 323 11.25 -12.13 11.92
CA GLU A 323 11.36 -12.40 10.49
C GLU A 323 10.20 -11.74 9.71
N PRO A 324 10.49 -11.05 8.59
CA PRO A 324 9.47 -10.36 7.81
C PRO A 324 8.59 -11.32 7.04
N LYS A 325 7.27 -11.09 7.08
CA LYS A 325 6.25 -11.85 6.35
C LYS A 325 5.39 -10.92 5.50
N ILE A 326 5.22 -11.28 4.24
CA ILE A 326 4.33 -10.62 3.30
C ILE A 326 2.88 -10.95 3.68
N VAL A 327 2.11 -9.92 3.98
CA VAL A 327 0.68 -10.01 4.28
C VAL A 327 -0.14 -9.86 2.99
N GLU A 328 0.19 -8.86 2.18
CA GLU A 328 -0.37 -8.65 0.84
C GLU A 328 0.54 -7.75 -0.02
N ILE A 329 0.27 -7.75 -1.33
CA ILE A 329 0.87 -6.81 -2.28
C ILE A 329 -0.22 -6.01 -2.97
N ASN A 330 0.09 -4.76 -3.30
CA ASN A 330 -0.80 -3.83 -3.96
C ASN A 330 -0.15 -3.38 -5.28
N LEU A 331 -0.70 -3.87 -6.40
CA LEU A 331 -0.21 -3.57 -7.75
C LEU A 331 -0.99 -2.40 -8.40
N ARG A 332 -1.99 -1.90 -7.69
CA ARG A 332 -2.81 -0.73 -8.01
C ARG A 332 -3.08 0.02 -6.72
N ARG A 333 -3.26 1.33 -6.82
CA ARG A 333 -3.51 2.24 -5.69
C ARG A 333 -2.45 2.13 -4.58
N GLN A 334 -1.23 2.58 -4.86
CA GLN A 334 -0.10 2.44 -3.91
C GLN A 334 -0.29 3.08 -2.52
N GLY A 335 -1.29 3.94 -2.31
CA GLY A 335 -1.47 4.71 -1.08
C GLY A 335 -0.69 6.03 -1.09
N ILE A 336 -0.62 6.70 -2.24
CA ILE A 336 0.18 7.92 -2.43
C ILE A 336 -0.19 9.03 -1.43
N ASP A 337 -1.47 9.15 -1.07
CA ASP A 337 -1.90 10.20 -0.15
C ASP A 337 -1.29 9.94 1.23
N GLU A 338 -1.35 8.70 1.72
CA GLU A 338 -0.78 8.26 2.99
C GLU A 338 0.74 8.43 3.03
N HIS A 339 1.44 8.01 1.96
CA HIS A 339 2.89 8.24 1.84
C HIS A 339 3.24 9.72 1.92
N GLN A 340 2.50 10.58 1.20
CA GLN A 340 2.86 12.00 1.13
C GLN A 340 2.48 12.78 2.37
N ILE A 341 1.38 12.42 3.04
CA ILE A 341 1.03 12.98 4.35
C ILE A 341 2.07 12.55 5.38
N ALA A 342 2.42 11.27 5.44
CA ALA A 342 3.30 10.76 6.49
C ALA A 342 4.77 11.18 6.31
N ASN A 343 5.27 11.19 5.06
CA ASN A 343 6.71 11.28 4.80
C ASN A 343 7.16 12.53 4.04
N GLY A 344 6.29 13.23 3.32
CA GLY A 344 6.73 14.20 2.29
C GLY A 344 6.67 13.58 0.89
N SER A 345 7.37 14.13 -0.09
CA SER A 345 7.34 13.68 -1.49
C SER A 345 7.53 12.17 -1.63
N LEU A 346 6.66 11.50 -2.40
CA LEU A 346 6.66 10.04 -2.56
C LEU A 346 8.01 9.50 -3.08
N PHE A 347 8.63 10.20 -4.03
CA PHE A 347 9.86 9.77 -4.68
C PHE A 347 11.11 10.46 -4.12
N GLY A 348 10.94 11.54 -3.35
CA GLY A 348 12.05 12.27 -2.73
C GLY A 348 13.15 12.62 -3.74
N GLU A 349 14.38 12.20 -3.44
CA GLU A 349 15.57 12.39 -4.30
C GLU A 349 15.46 11.71 -5.68
N TYR A 350 14.64 10.67 -5.80
CA TYR A 350 14.46 9.94 -7.06
C TYR A 350 13.45 10.58 -8.01
N THR A 351 12.84 11.72 -7.62
CA THR A 351 11.74 12.32 -8.40
C THR A 351 12.13 12.56 -9.86
N ASP A 352 13.30 13.16 -10.11
CA ASP A 352 13.73 13.48 -11.48
C ASP A 352 13.97 12.22 -12.33
N ASP A 353 14.59 11.19 -11.74
CA ASP A 353 14.79 9.89 -12.38
C ASP A 353 13.45 9.21 -12.73
N VAL A 354 12.46 9.29 -11.84
CA VAL A 354 11.11 8.77 -12.12
C VAL A 354 10.45 9.55 -13.25
N ILE A 355 10.56 10.88 -13.25
CA ILE A 355 10.03 11.70 -14.34
C ILE A 355 10.70 11.37 -15.67
N GLU A 356 12.00 11.10 -15.68
CA GLU A 356 12.72 10.64 -16.87
C GLU A 356 12.22 9.26 -17.35
N LEU A 357 12.06 8.30 -16.44
CA LEU A 357 11.50 6.98 -16.74
C LEU A 357 10.11 7.09 -17.39
N LEU A 358 9.28 8.03 -16.94
CA LEU A 358 7.94 8.25 -17.49
C LEU A 358 7.93 8.88 -18.88
N LYS A 359 9.03 9.51 -19.33
CA LYS A 359 9.13 10.10 -20.68
C LYS A 359 9.42 9.04 -21.75
N VAL A 360 10.02 7.92 -21.37
CA VAL A 360 10.42 6.83 -22.29
C VAL A 360 9.41 5.68 -22.36
N ARG A 361 8.49 5.64 -21.39
CA ARG A 361 7.37 4.69 -21.32
C ARG A 361 6.11 5.29 -21.89
#